data_AF-A0A5D0V8P2-F1
#
_entry.id   AF-A0A5D0V8P2-F1
#
_cell.length_a   1.000
_cell.length_b   1.000
_cell.length_c   1.000
_cell.angle_alpha   90.00
_cell.angle_beta   90.00
_cell.angle_gamma   90.00
#
_symmetry.space_group_name_H-M   'P 1'
#
loop_
_entity.id
_entity.type
_entity.pdbx_description
1 polymer ?
#
loop_
_entity_poly.entity_id
_entity_poly.type
_entity_poly.pdbx_seq_one_letter_code
_entity_poly.pdbx_strand_id
1 'polypeptide(L)'
;MFQSFFPKPKLFFSSAAIWALAAIVFWYSFAEDLSGQLGFGGQPEGDPPIGLGFFVTPGFLWFYVYYAICTGLFGGFWWFYSRDHRWQLWSIWGSALIIFMTYYNVQVSVAINNWRRPFGDLLQFALQGEEGITVWDFYSLMILFAEIVSIWVLMYIMTRFFVSHYIFRWRTAMNDYYVAKWENVRHIEGASQRIQEDTMRFASIMEGLGVSMIDAVMTLIAFLPVLFALSSNVTELPIVGAIPAPLFTAAIVWSLFGTVLLAVVGIKLPGLEFHNQRVEAAYRKELVYGEDYEHRAQPATLAELFSHVRRNYFRLYFHYLYFNLFRGVYLQADNLFTYFILVPTIVAAKITYGIVQQILTAFGQVSSSFQYLVNSWTTIIELLSIYKRLKGFEVAIAEREAAAAVQVSETRA
;
A
#
# COMPACT_ATOMS: atom_id res chain seq x y z
N MET A 1 1.61 18.11 -12.49
CA MET A 1 1.04 16.79 -12.14
C MET A 1 0.56 16.78 -10.71
N PHE A 2 1.41 16.80 -9.67
CA PHE A 2 0.89 16.88 -8.29
C PHE A 2 0.27 18.23 -7.94
N GLN A 3 0.79 19.32 -8.52
CA GLN A 3 0.31 20.70 -8.28
C GLN A 3 -1.13 20.92 -8.73
N SER A 4 -1.66 20.08 -9.63
CA SER A 4 -3.03 20.25 -10.11
C SER A 4 -4.05 19.86 -9.04
N PHE A 5 -3.71 18.90 -8.17
CA PHE A 5 -4.62 18.36 -7.17
C PHE A 5 -4.24 18.71 -5.73
N PHE A 6 -2.94 18.71 -5.40
CA PHE A 6 -2.47 19.06 -4.05
C PHE A 6 -1.94 20.51 -4.00
N PRO A 7 -2.27 21.28 -2.94
CA PRO A 7 -1.71 22.61 -2.75
C PRO A 7 -0.21 22.48 -2.47
N LYS A 8 0.65 23.22 -3.21
CA LYS A 8 2.11 23.28 -3.01
C LYS A 8 2.74 21.90 -2.62
N PRO A 9 2.72 20.89 -3.52
CA PRO A 9 2.94 19.48 -3.17
C PRO A 9 4.20 19.18 -2.36
N LYS A 10 5.34 19.82 -2.67
CA LYS A 10 6.59 19.60 -1.93
C LYS A 10 6.45 19.96 -0.45
N LEU A 11 5.81 21.09 -0.15
CA LEU A 11 5.56 21.53 1.23
C LEU A 11 4.44 20.71 1.87
N PHE A 12 3.38 20.39 1.12
CA PHE A 12 2.27 19.59 1.62
C PHE A 12 2.71 18.19 2.05
N PHE A 13 3.38 17.44 1.18
CA PHE A 13 3.79 16.07 1.51
C PHE A 13 4.88 16.02 2.59
N SER A 14 5.84 16.95 2.60
CA SER A 14 6.86 17.00 3.65
C SER A 14 6.27 17.37 5.01
N SER A 15 5.40 18.40 5.07
CA SER A 15 4.71 18.76 6.30
C SER A 15 3.75 17.67 6.77
N ALA A 16 3.03 16.99 5.87
CA ALA A 16 2.17 15.86 6.20
C ALA A 16 2.98 14.69 6.79
N ALA A 17 4.13 14.35 6.22
CA ALA A 17 4.99 13.29 6.74
C ALA A 17 5.56 13.62 8.12
N ILE A 18 6.05 14.86 8.32
CA ILE A 18 6.56 15.33 9.61
C ILE A 18 5.44 15.37 10.66
N TRP A 19 4.27 15.90 10.29
CA TRP A 19 3.12 15.99 11.18
C TRP A 19 2.59 14.61 11.57
N ALA A 20 2.49 13.69 10.61
CA ALA A 20 2.07 12.31 10.88
C ALA A 20 3.07 11.60 11.80
N LEU A 21 4.38 11.75 11.57
CA LEU A 21 5.40 11.19 12.45
C LEU A 21 5.32 11.77 13.86
N ALA A 22 5.17 13.10 13.98
CA ALA A 22 5.02 13.76 15.27
C ALA A 22 3.75 13.28 16.00
N ALA A 23 2.63 13.13 15.30
CA ALA A 23 1.40 12.61 15.87
C ALA A 23 1.56 11.15 16.33
N ILE A 24 2.20 10.29 15.54
CA ILE A 24 2.46 8.90 15.92
C ILE A 24 3.36 8.84 17.16
N VAL A 25 4.45 9.60 17.19
CA VAL A 25 5.36 9.64 18.36
C VAL A 25 4.62 10.16 19.58
N PHE A 26 3.82 11.22 19.44
CA PHE A 26 3.04 11.76 20.55
C PHE A 26 1.98 10.78 21.05
N TRP A 27 1.34 10.04 20.14
CA TRP A 27 0.37 9.00 20.51
C TRP A 27 1.00 7.96 21.43
N TYR A 28 2.08 7.32 20.98
CA TYR A 28 2.75 6.24 21.73
C TYR A 28 3.57 6.70 22.93
N SER A 29 3.91 7.99 23.04
CA SER A 29 4.70 8.50 24.17
C SER A 29 3.84 9.11 25.29
N PHE A 30 2.62 9.55 24.99
CA PHE A 30 1.81 10.32 25.94
C PHE A 30 0.31 10.17 25.73
N ALA A 31 -0.18 10.26 24.49
CA ALA A 31 -1.62 10.35 24.27
C ALA A 31 -2.37 9.05 24.60
N GLU A 32 -1.77 7.89 24.39
CA GLU A 32 -2.39 6.59 24.68
C GLU A 32 -2.79 6.46 26.17
N ASP A 33 -1.91 6.90 27.08
CA ASP A 33 -2.11 6.85 28.53
C ASP A 33 -3.12 7.89 29.07
N LEU A 34 -3.42 8.93 28.29
CA LEU A 34 -4.39 9.96 28.67
C LEU A 34 -5.85 9.49 28.61
N SER A 35 -6.13 8.35 27.96
CA SER A 35 -7.47 7.78 27.83
C SER A 35 -8.20 7.65 29.17
N GLY A 36 -7.52 7.14 30.20
CA GLY A 36 -8.06 6.99 31.55
C GLY A 36 -8.29 8.32 32.27
N GLN A 37 -7.43 9.31 32.05
CA GLN A 37 -7.52 10.63 32.70
C GLN A 37 -8.62 11.52 32.11
N LEU A 38 -8.93 11.35 30.82
CA LEU A 38 -9.91 12.14 30.07
C LEU A 38 -11.35 11.59 30.17
N GLY A 39 -11.58 10.58 31.02
CA GLY A 39 -12.91 10.03 31.29
C GLY A 39 -13.43 9.05 30.22
N PHE A 40 -12.59 8.63 29.27
CA PHE A 40 -12.94 7.55 28.34
C PHE A 40 -12.90 6.17 29.03
N GLY A 41 -12.13 6.03 30.11
CA GLY A 41 -11.90 4.78 30.83
C GLY A 41 -10.55 4.15 30.48
N GLY A 42 -10.07 3.22 31.31
CA GLY A 42 -8.87 2.44 31.02
C GLY A 42 -9.11 1.38 29.93
N GLN A 43 -8.05 0.80 29.38
CA GLN A 43 -8.19 -0.41 28.59
C GLN A 43 -8.87 -1.49 29.44
N PRO A 44 -9.81 -2.27 28.89
CA PRO A 44 -10.51 -3.31 29.65
C PRO A 44 -9.50 -4.29 30.26
N GLU A 45 -9.63 -4.58 31.57
CA GLU A 45 -8.86 -5.62 32.22
C GLU A 45 -9.31 -7.00 31.70
N GLY A 46 -8.47 -7.67 30.92
CA GLY A 46 -8.75 -9.01 30.39
C GLY A 46 -8.57 -9.12 28.87
N ASP A 47 -9.16 -10.17 28.29
CA ASP A 47 -9.14 -10.35 26.83
C ASP A 47 -9.98 -9.27 26.13
N PRO A 48 -9.52 -8.73 24.98
CA PRO A 48 -10.26 -7.71 24.26
C PRO A 48 -11.64 -8.22 23.84
N PRO A 49 -12.69 -7.37 23.91
CA PRO A 49 -14.03 -7.78 23.53
C PRO A 49 -14.05 -8.22 22.06
N ILE A 50 -14.77 -9.29 21.78
CA ILE A 50 -14.90 -9.87 20.43
C ILE A 50 -16.23 -9.42 19.85
N GLY A 51 -16.25 -9.09 18.54
CA GLY A 51 -17.43 -8.56 17.87
C GLY A 51 -17.42 -7.03 17.79
N LEU A 52 -18.60 -6.42 17.71
CA LEU A 52 -18.74 -4.96 17.53
C LEU A 52 -18.17 -4.13 18.67
N GLY A 53 -18.19 -4.67 19.89
CA GLY A 53 -17.63 -4.04 21.10
C GLY A 53 -16.15 -3.70 20.94
N PHE A 54 -15.42 -4.43 20.11
CA PHE A 54 -14.01 -4.16 19.82
C PHE A 54 -13.77 -2.73 19.31
N PHE A 55 -14.62 -2.22 18.41
CA PHE A 55 -14.39 -0.93 17.74
C PHE A 55 -14.85 0.29 18.55
N VAL A 56 -15.51 0.06 19.68
CA VAL A 56 -16.09 1.09 20.55
C VAL A 56 -15.50 1.08 21.95
N THR A 57 -14.36 0.39 22.13
CA THR A 57 -13.65 0.44 23.42
C THR A 57 -13.11 1.86 23.68
N PRO A 58 -12.90 2.23 24.96
CA PRO A 58 -12.34 3.52 25.35
C PRO A 58 -11.11 3.96 24.53
N GLY A 59 -10.17 3.04 24.31
CA GLY A 59 -8.96 3.31 23.53
C GLY A 59 -9.25 3.67 22.07
N PHE A 60 -10.19 2.98 21.42
CA PHE A 60 -10.58 3.30 20.04
C PHE A 60 -11.33 4.63 19.94
N LEU A 61 -12.26 4.89 20.85
CA LEU A 61 -13.00 6.16 20.87
C LEU A 61 -12.04 7.34 21.07
N TRP A 62 -11.08 7.19 21.99
CA TRP A 62 -10.04 8.19 22.19
C TRP A 62 -9.16 8.36 20.94
N PHE A 63 -8.76 7.27 20.29
CA PHE A 63 -8.01 7.34 19.03
C PHE A 63 -8.79 8.09 17.94
N TYR A 64 -10.10 7.86 17.80
CA TYR A 64 -10.93 8.57 16.82
C TYR A 64 -10.95 10.09 17.07
N VAL A 65 -11.08 10.49 18.34
CA VAL A 65 -11.02 11.91 18.75
C VAL A 65 -9.64 12.48 18.49
N TYR A 66 -8.58 11.78 18.88
CA TYR A 66 -7.20 12.19 18.65
C TYR A 66 -6.90 12.37 17.16
N TYR A 67 -7.32 11.40 16.33
CA TYR A 67 -7.20 11.45 14.89
C TYR A 67 -7.95 12.66 14.30
N ALA A 68 -9.19 12.90 14.74
CA ALA A 68 -9.99 14.04 14.31
C ALA A 68 -9.35 15.38 14.69
N ILE A 69 -8.75 15.49 15.87
CA ILE A 69 -8.03 16.69 16.31
C ILE A 69 -6.78 16.90 15.45
N CYS A 70 -5.94 15.87 15.29
CA CYS A 70 -4.69 15.99 14.54
C CYS A 70 -4.92 16.32 13.06
N THR A 71 -5.91 15.67 12.43
CA THR A 71 -6.31 15.97 11.06
C THR A 71 -7.03 17.31 10.96
N GLY A 72 -7.82 17.68 11.97
CA GLY A 72 -8.47 18.98 12.10
C GLY A 72 -7.49 20.14 12.12
N LEU A 73 -6.44 20.04 12.93
CA LEU A 73 -5.37 21.05 13.04
C LEU A 73 -4.57 21.15 11.74
N PHE A 74 -4.14 20.02 11.18
CA PHE A 74 -3.38 20.01 9.93
C PHE A 74 -4.20 20.52 8.75
N GLY A 75 -5.44 20.03 8.62
CA GLY A 75 -6.36 20.44 7.57
C GLY A 75 -6.76 21.90 7.70
N GLY A 76 -7.00 22.38 8.93
CA GLY A 76 -7.28 23.78 9.22
C GLY A 76 -6.14 24.71 8.83
N PHE A 77 -4.89 24.37 9.19
CA PHE A 77 -3.71 25.14 8.78
C PHE A 77 -3.63 25.27 7.25
N TRP A 78 -3.76 24.17 6.52
CA TRP A 78 -3.68 24.19 5.05
C TRP A 78 -4.88 24.87 4.39
N TRP A 79 -6.06 24.80 5.01
CA TRP A 79 -7.25 25.52 4.57
C TRP A 79 -7.00 27.03 4.54
N PHE A 80 -6.43 27.59 5.62
CA PHE A 80 -6.09 29.01 5.65
C PHE A 80 -4.89 29.36 4.79
N TYR A 81 -3.86 28.51 4.73
CA TYR A 81 -2.63 28.79 4.01
C TYR A 81 -2.76 28.70 2.48
N SER A 82 -3.73 27.95 1.94
CA SER A 82 -3.89 27.74 0.50
C SER A 82 -5.34 27.88 0.01
N ARG A 83 -6.06 28.85 0.60
CA ARG A 83 -7.50 29.11 0.42
C ARG A 83 -8.01 29.11 -1.03
N ASP A 84 -7.18 29.51 -1.98
CA ASP A 84 -7.57 29.65 -3.40
C ASP A 84 -7.52 28.33 -4.19
N HIS A 85 -7.04 27.24 -3.59
CA HIS A 85 -6.86 25.98 -4.32
C HIS A 85 -8.17 25.18 -4.41
N ARG A 86 -8.73 25.10 -5.63
CA ARG A 86 -10.05 24.51 -5.93
C ARG A 86 -10.27 23.09 -5.38
N TRP A 87 -9.20 22.29 -5.27
CA TRP A 87 -9.27 20.88 -4.89
C TRP A 87 -8.89 20.59 -3.43
N GLN A 88 -8.79 21.60 -2.57
CA GLN A 88 -8.39 21.41 -1.16
C GLN A 88 -9.27 20.42 -0.41
N LEU A 89 -10.59 20.47 -0.62
CA LEU A 89 -11.52 19.62 0.12
C LEU A 89 -11.21 18.14 -0.13
N TRP A 90 -11.00 17.76 -1.39
CA TRP A 90 -10.69 16.39 -1.76
C TRP A 90 -9.24 16.01 -1.46
N SER A 91 -8.29 16.87 -1.78
CA SER A 91 -6.86 16.57 -1.58
C SER A 91 -6.46 16.41 -0.12
N ILE A 92 -7.04 17.19 0.79
CA ILE A 92 -6.70 17.15 2.21
C ILE A 92 -7.64 16.23 2.97
N TRP A 93 -8.93 16.56 3.02
CA TRP A 93 -9.91 15.79 3.81
C TRP A 93 -10.22 14.45 3.18
N GLY A 94 -10.21 14.34 1.84
CA GLY A 94 -10.35 13.06 1.17
C GLY A 94 -9.17 12.13 1.44
N SER A 95 -7.93 12.64 1.41
CA SER A 95 -6.76 11.84 1.80
C SER A 95 -6.81 11.42 3.26
N ALA A 96 -7.22 12.31 4.17
CA ALA A 96 -7.40 11.98 5.58
C ALA A 96 -8.46 10.87 5.75
N LEU A 97 -9.61 10.99 5.10
CA LEU A 97 -10.64 9.96 5.18
C LEU A 97 -10.14 8.59 4.68
N ILE A 98 -9.38 8.56 3.58
CA ILE A 98 -8.78 7.33 3.05
C ILE A 98 -7.81 6.73 4.08
N ILE A 99 -6.93 7.54 4.67
CA ILE A 99 -6.00 7.08 5.72
C ILE A 99 -6.75 6.51 6.92
N PHE A 100 -7.84 7.15 7.35
CA PHE A 100 -8.69 6.65 8.43
C PHE A 100 -9.36 5.31 8.08
N MET A 101 -9.89 5.19 6.86
CA MET A 101 -10.47 3.94 6.37
C MET A 101 -9.43 2.81 6.29
N THR A 102 -8.20 3.12 5.86
CA THR A 102 -7.09 2.17 5.88
C THR A 102 -6.76 1.72 7.30
N TYR A 103 -6.62 2.66 8.24
CA TYR A 103 -6.44 2.33 9.66
C TYR A 103 -7.55 1.40 10.15
N TYR A 104 -8.81 1.73 9.87
CA TYR A 104 -9.95 0.93 10.31
C TYR A 104 -9.91 -0.50 9.75
N ASN A 105 -9.52 -0.69 8.48
CA ASN A 105 -9.33 -2.02 7.88
C ASN A 105 -8.25 -2.84 8.58
N VAL A 106 -7.14 -2.22 9.00
CA VAL A 106 -6.11 -2.90 9.81
C VAL A 106 -6.70 -3.35 11.14
N GLN A 107 -7.52 -2.53 11.79
CA GLN A 107 -8.16 -2.88 13.06
C GLN A 107 -9.19 -4.00 12.93
N VAL A 108 -9.93 -4.06 11.81
CA VAL A 108 -10.74 -5.25 11.48
C VAL A 108 -9.86 -6.50 11.41
N SER A 109 -8.68 -6.43 10.78
CA SER A 109 -7.77 -7.57 10.71
C SER A 109 -7.31 -8.02 12.10
N VAL A 110 -7.07 -7.08 13.03
CA VAL A 110 -6.76 -7.39 14.43
C VAL A 110 -7.97 -8.03 15.13
N ALA A 111 -9.18 -7.51 14.93
CA ALA A 111 -10.40 -8.08 15.49
C ALA A 111 -10.62 -9.54 15.03
N ILE A 112 -10.42 -9.81 13.73
CA ILE A 112 -10.48 -11.17 13.17
C ILE A 112 -9.38 -12.06 13.79
N ASN A 113 -8.17 -11.53 13.99
CA ASN A 113 -7.08 -12.25 14.63
C ASN A 113 -7.44 -12.66 16.07
N ASN A 114 -8.00 -11.75 16.86
CA ASN A 114 -8.46 -12.03 18.22
C ASN A 114 -9.60 -13.05 18.24
N TRP A 115 -10.52 -13.01 17.28
CA TRP A 115 -11.60 -13.99 17.14
C TRP A 115 -11.10 -15.42 16.82
N ARG A 116 -9.99 -15.55 16.07
CA ARG A 116 -9.46 -16.87 15.69
C ARG A 116 -9.02 -17.72 16.87
N ARG A 117 -8.58 -17.10 17.97
CA ARG A 117 -8.13 -17.81 19.17
C ARG A 117 -9.26 -18.61 19.84
N PRO A 118 -10.32 -17.99 20.38
CA PRO A 118 -11.39 -18.74 21.05
C PRO A 118 -12.11 -19.71 20.12
N PHE A 119 -12.26 -19.39 18.83
CA PHE A 119 -12.82 -20.34 17.87
C PHE A 119 -11.93 -21.58 17.70
N GLY A 120 -10.61 -21.39 17.57
CA GLY A 120 -9.68 -22.50 17.45
C GLY A 120 -9.57 -23.33 18.74
N ASP A 121 -9.58 -22.67 19.90
CA ASP A 121 -9.56 -23.34 21.21
C ASP A 121 -10.83 -24.19 21.40
N LEU A 122 -12.00 -23.60 21.15
CA LEU A 122 -13.28 -24.31 21.20
C LEU A 122 -13.31 -25.51 20.25
N LEU A 123 -12.78 -25.36 19.02
CA LEU A 123 -12.70 -26.45 18.06
C LEU A 123 -11.79 -27.58 18.57
N GLN A 124 -10.62 -27.25 19.12
CA GLN A 124 -9.72 -28.25 19.67
C GLN A 124 -10.38 -29.03 20.81
N PHE A 125 -10.95 -28.33 21.80
CA PHE A 125 -11.57 -28.94 22.97
C PHE A 125 -12.77 -29.82 22.60
N ALA A 126 -13.60 -29.36 21.65
CA ALA A 126 -14.73 -30.13 21.14
C ALA A 126 -14.28 -31.44 20.46
N LEU A 127 -13.20 -31.40 19.66
CA LEU A 127 -12.65 -32.59 19.00
C LEU A 127 -11.94 -33.55 19.97
N GLN A 128 -11.47 -33.04 21.11
CA GLN A 128 -10.89 -33.83 22.19
C GLN A 128 -11.96 -34.50 23.08
N GLY A 129 -13.24 -34.14 22.91
CA GLY A 129 -14.35 -34.71 23.67
C GLY A 129 -14.53 -34.08 25.06
N GLU A 130 -14.09 -32.84 25.26
CA GLU A 130 -14.26 -32.13 26.52
C GLU A 130 -15.75 -31.88 26.83
N GLU A 131 -16.15 -32.16 28.07
CA GLU A 131 -17.55 -32.04 28.50
C GLU A 131 -17.94 -30.57 28.70
N GLY A 132 -19.21 -30.24 28.45
CA GLY A 132 -19.76 -28.89 28.69
C GLY A 132 -19.74 -27.95 27.48
N ILE A 133 -19.17 -28.36 26.35
CA ILE A 133 -19.24 -27.61 25.09
C ILE A 133 -20.59 -27.83 24.42
N THR A 134 -21.27 -26.74 24.10
CA THR A 134 -22.57 -26.75 23.45
C THR A 134 -22.48 -26.32 21.98
N VAL A 135 -23.47 -26.73 21.18
CA VAL A 135 -23.60 -26.28 19.78
C VAL A 135 -23.71 -24.75 19.69
N TRP A 136 -24.33 -24.11 20.69
CA TRP A 136 -24.51 -22.67 20.73
C TRP A 136 -23.21 -21.89 20.94
N ASP A 137 -22.17 -22.50 21.53
CA ASP A 137 -20.85 -21.87 21.68
C ASP A 137 -20.19 -21.64 20.31
N PHE A 138 -20.40 -22.55 19.36
CA PHE A 138 -19.92 -22.35 17.98
C PHE A 138 -20.74 -21.28 17.25
N TYR A 139 -22.07 -21.33 17.35
CA TYR A 139 -22.92 -20.36 16.66
C TYR A 139 -22.73 -18.94 17.19
N SER A 140 -22.52 -18.76 18.50
CA SER A 140 -22.25 -17.44 19.08
C SER A 140 -20.96 -16.84 18.50
N LEU A 141 -19.87 -17.61 18.42
CA LEU A 141 -18.63 -17.17 17.78
C LEU A 141 -18.81 -16.89 16.29
N MET A 142 -19.57 -17.71 15.56
CA MET A 142 -19.86 -17.45 14.14
C MET A 142 -20.67 -16.17 13.94
N ILE A 143 -21.61 -15.86 14.83
CA ILE A 143 -22.37 -14.60 14.81
C ILE A 143 -21.43 -13.42 15.06
N LEU A 144 -20.54 -13.49 16.07
CA LEU A 144 -19.54 -12.45 16.31
C LEU A 144 -18.60 -12.24 15.11
N PHE A 145 -18.22 -13.32 14.43
CA PHE A 145 -17.47 -13.21 13.18
C PHE A 145 -18.29 -12.52 12.09
N ALA A 146 -19.55 -12.91 11.90
CA ALA A 146 -20.44 -12.31 10.93
C ALA A 146 -20.66 -10.81 11.19
N GLU A 147 -20.74 -10.38 12.45
CA GLU A 147 -20.78 -8.95 12.83
C GLU A 147 -19.53 -8.20 12.36
N ILE A 148 -18.33 -8.71 12.67
CA ILE A 148 -17.05 -8.10 12.27
C ILE A 148 -16.98 -8.01 10.74
N VAL A 149 -17.28 -9.11 10.04
CA VAL A 149 -17.24 -9.16 8.57
C VAL A 149 -18.29 -8.25 7.93
N SER A 150 -19.48 -8.12 8.52
CA SER A 150 -20.53 -7.23 7.99
C SER A 150 -20.09 -5.77 7.99
N ILE A 151 -19.46 -5.31 9.08
CA ILE A 151 -18.87 -3.96 9.14
C ILE A 151 -17.76 -3.82 8.11
N TRP A 152 -16.87 -4.82 8.02
CA TRP A 152 -15.79 -4.78 7.06
C TRP A 152 -16.29 -4.67 5.62
N VAL A 153 -17.31 -5.44 5.23
CA VAL A 153 -17.92 -5.38 3.89
C VAL A 153 -18.51 -3.99 3.63
N LEU A 154 -19.24 -3.42 4.59
CA LEU A 154 -19.80 -2.07 4.45
C LEU A 154 -18.69 -1.03 4.25
N MET A 155 -17.66 -1.08 5.10
CA MET A 155 -16.51 -0.18 5.02
C MET A 155 -15.72 -0.36 3.72
N TYR A 156 -15.55 -1.60 3.26
CA TYR A 156 -14.88 -1.91 2.01
C TYR A 156 -15.61 -1.28 0.82
N ILE A 157 -16.94 -1.46 0.71
CA ILE A 157 -17.74 -0.89 -0.37
C ILE A 157 -17.67 0.64 -0.35
N MET A 158 -17.83 1.25 0.83
CA MET A 158 -17.75 2.70 1.01
C MET A 158 -16.37 3.26 0.64
N THR A 159 -15.30 2.60 1.07
CA THR A 159 -13.92 2.97 0.76
C THR A 159 -13.67 2.89 -0.75
N ARG A 160 -14.06 1.78 -1.40
CA ARG A 160 -13.90 1.60 -2.85
C ARG A 160 -14.68 2.64 -3.65
N PHE A 161 -15.91 2.95 -3.23
CA PHE A 161 -16.73 3.99 -3.85
C PHE A 161 -16.07 5.36 -3.70
N PHE A 162 -15.63 5.70 -2.48
CA PHE A 162 -14.99 6.98 -2.19
C PHE A 162 -13.67 7.15 -2.97
N VAL A 163 -12.79 6.14 -2.95
CA VAL A 163 -11.53 6.12 -3.69
C VAL A 163 -11.76 6.28 -5.19
N SER A 164 -12.79 5.64 -5.77
CA SER A 164 -13.13 5.82 -7.19
C SER A 164 -13.46 7.29 -7.52
N HIS A 165 -14.21 7.96 -6.65
CA HIS A 165 -14.53 9.39 -6.80
C HIS A 165 -13.29 10.26 -6.62
N TYR A 166 -12.47 9.95 -5.62
CA TYR A 166 -11.22 10.64 -5.33
C TYR A 166 -10.27 10.61 -6.54
N ILE A 167 -10.03 9.42 -7.12
CA ILE A 167 -9.21 9.23 -8.32
C ILE A 167 -9.80 10.01 -9.50
N PHE A 168 -11.13 9.97 -9.69
CA PHE A 168 -11.76 10.71 -10.77
C PHE A 168 -11.59 12.23 -10.60
N ARG A 169 -11.74 12.77 -9.39
CA ARG A 169 -11.49 14.20 -9.12
C ARG A 169 -10.04 14.59 -9.33
N TRP A 170 -9.09 13.72 -8.96
CA TRP A 170 -7.68 13.93 -9.27
C TRP A 170 -7.45 13.94 -10.79
N ARG A 171 -8.04 12.99 -11.52
CA ARG A 171 -8.01 12.98 -12.99
C ARG A 171 -8.58 14.27 -13.58
N THR A 172 -9.74 14.75 -13.12
CA THR A 172 -10.32 16.03 -13.56
C THR A 172 -9.35 17.18 -13.32
N ALA A 173 -8.72 17.24 -12.14
CA ALA A 173 -7.76 18.28 -11.82
C ALA A 173 -6.54 18.28 -12.77
N MET A 174 -6.00 17.10 -13.07
CA MET A 174 -4.89 16.96 -14.03
C MET A 174 -5.32 17.30 -15.45
N ASN A 175 -6.49 16.84 -15.88
CA ASN A 175 -7.06 17.15 -17.17
C ASN A 175 -7.19 18.67 -17.36
N ASP A 176 -7.88 19.34 -16.44
CA ASP A 176 -8.11 20.79 -16.52
C ASP A 176 -6.79 21.57 -16.57
N TYR A 177 -5.80 21.15 -15.78
CA TYR A 177 -4.47 21.76 -15.78
C TYR A 177 -3.76 21.65 -17.14
N TYR A 178 -3.76 20.47 -17.76
CA TYR A 178 -3.08 20.30 -19.05
C TYR A 178 -3.86 20.87 -20.22
N VAL A 179 -5.20 20.80 -20.20
CA VAL A 179 -6.06 21.39 -21.22
C VAL A 179 -5.98 22.92 -21.21
N ALA A 180 -5.85 23.55 -20.03
CA ALA A 180 -5.60 25.00 -19.95
C ALA A 180 -4.30 25.44 -20.66
N LYS A 181 -3.37 24.49 -20.87
CA LYS A 181 -2.09 24.71 -21.56
C LYS A 181 -2.08 24.09 -22.96
N TRP A 182 -3.24 23.79 -23.53
CA TRP A 182 -3.38 23.05 -24.79
C TRP A 182 -2.56 23.62 -25.94
N GLU A 183 -2.56 24.94 -26.13
CA GLU A 183 -1.77 25.60 -27.18
C GLU A 183 -0.26 25.32 -27.05
N ASN A 184 0.23 25.20 -25.82
CA ASN A 184 1.63 24.90 -25.52
C ASN A 184 1.97 23.40 -25.64
N VAL A 185 1.00 22.51 -25.85
CA VAL A 185 1.24 21.06 -25.87
C VAL A 185 0.71 20.32 -27.09
N ARG A 186 -0.23 20.90 -27.84
CA ARG A 186 -0.92 20.24 -28.97
C ARG A 186 0.00 19.74 -30.09
N HIS A 187 1.21 20.27 -30.18
CA HIS A 187 2.24 19.90 -31.16
C HIS A 187 3.18 18.80 -30.63
N ILE A 188 3.07 18.42 -29.36
CA ILE A 188 3.84 17.31 -28.79
C ILE A 188 3.18 16.01 -29.23
N GLU A 189 3.97 15.10 -29.81
CA GLU A 189 3.49 13.78 -30.21
C GLU A 189 2.86 13.02 -29.03
N GLY A 190 1.64 12.54 -29.25
CA GLY A 190 0.85 11.83 -28.24
C GLY A 190 0.31 12.72 -27.11
N ALA A 191 0.23 14.05 -27.27
CA ALA A 191 -0.29 14.95 -26.24
C ALA A 191 -1.70 14.57 -25.76
N SER A 192 -2.60 14.20 -26.68
CA SER A 192 -3.96 13.73 -26.36
C SER A 192 -3.93 12.46 -25.50
N GLN A 193 -3.08 11.49 -25.85
CA GLN A 193 -2.92 10.25 -25.09
C GLN A 193 -2.35 10.52 -23.69
N ARG A 194 -1.37 11.41 -23.56
CA ARG A 194 -0.80 11.78 -22.26
C ARG A 194 -1.85 12.41 -21.34
N ILE A 195 -2.69 13.30 -21.88
CA ILE A 195 -3.75 13.95 -21.10
C ILE A 195 -4.85 12.94 -20.73
N GLN A 196 -5.25 12.06 -21.65
CA GLN A 196 -6.41 11.18 -21.46
C GLN A 196 -6.08 9.92 -20.66
N GLU A 197 -4.96 9.26 -20.97
CA GLU A 197 -4.60 7.92 -20.50
C GLU A 197 -3.57 8.00 -19.34
N ASP A 198 -2.47 8.72 -19.55
CA ASP A 198 -1.38 8.77 -18.55
C ASP A 198 -1.82 9.48 -17.26
N THR A 199 -2.66 10.52 -17.33
CA THR A 199 -3.18 11.19 -16.12
C THR A 199 -4.04 10.27 -15.26
N MET A 200 -4.90 9.46 -15.90
CA MET A 200 -5.76 8.50 -15.21
C MET A 200 -4.91 7.41 -14.55
N ARG A 201 -4.02 6.78 -15.31
CA ARG A 201 -3.14 5.72 -14.78
C ARG A 201 -2.25 6.26 -13.66
N PHE A 202 -1.72 7.47 -13.82
CA PHE A 202 -0.91 8.11 -12.79
C PHE A 202 -1.68 8.28 -11.47
N ALA A 203 -2.89 8.86 -11.52
CA ALA A 203 -3.70 9.08 -10.32
C ALA A 203 -4.07 7.76 -9.64
N SER A 204 -4.51 6.75 -10.42
CA SER A 204 -4.88 5.44 -9.89
C SER A 204 -3.71 4.70 -9.26
N ILE A 205 -2.55 4.66 -9.93
CA ILE A 205 -1.38 3.93 -9.44
C ILE A 205 -0.78 4.64 -8.21
N MET A 206 -0.69 5.98 -8.25
CA MET A 206 -0.15 6.75 -7.13
C MET A 206 -1.01 6.61 -5.87
N GLU A 207 -2.34 6.69 -6.02
CA GLU A 207 -3.26 6.46 -4.92
C GLU A 207 -3.13 5.04 -4.38
N GLY A 208 -3.20 4.03 -5.25
CA GLY A 208 -3.13 2.63 -4.83
C GLY A 208 -1.81 2.27 -4.14
N LEU A 209 -0.67 2.71 -4.68
CA LEU A 209 0.64 2.51 -4.05
C LEU A 209 0.77 3.26 -2.73
N GLY A 210 0.24 4.49 -2.64
CA GLY A 210 0.26 5.29 -1.43
C GLY A 210 -0.56 4.65 -0.31
N VAL A 211 -1.80 4.22 -0.61
CA VAL A 211 -2.68 3.57 0.35
C VAL A 211 -2.11 2.23 0.82
N SER A 212 -1.61 1.40 -0.10
CA SER A 212 -1.00 0.11 0.27
C SER A 212 0.31 0.25 1.06
N MET A 213 1.09 1.32 0.84
CA MET A 213 2.24 1.62 1.70
C MET A 213 1.80 1.99 3.12
N ILE A 214 0.79 2.84 3.25
CA ILE A 214 0.23 3.25 4.55
C ILE A 214 -0.35 2.03 5.27
N ASP A 215 -1.09 1.18 4.57
CA ASP A 215 -1.64 -0.08 5.06
C ASP A 215 -0.54 -1.01 5.61
N ALA A 216 0.55 -1.21 4.87
CA ALA A 216 1.68 -2.02 5.31
C ALA A 216 2.33 -1.45 6.61
N VAL A 217 2.54 -0.14 6.68
CA VAL A 217 3.09 0.50 7.88
C VAL A 217 2.15 0.38 9.08
N MET A 218 0.85 0.66 8.90
CA MET A 218 -0.16 0.53 9.95
C MET A 218 -0.31 -0.91 10.43
N THR A 219 -0.27 -1.87 9.50
CA THR A 219 -0.30 -3.30 9.81
C THR A 219 0.91 -3.72 10.65
N LEU A 220 2.11 -3.25 10.33
CA LEU A 220 3.29 -3.49 11.17
C LEU A 220 3.12 -2.90 12.56
N ILE A 221 2.66 -1.65 12.66
CA ILE A 221 2.40 -0.99 13.95
C ILE A 221 1.37 -1.76 14.79
N ALA A 222 0.34 -2.33 14.16
CA ALA A 222 -0.71 -3.08 14.84
C ALA A 222 -0.29 -4.51 15.21
N PHE A 223 0.39 -5.23 14.31
CA PHE A 223 0.66 -6.66 14.47
C PHE A 223 2.03 -6.98 15.09
N LEU A 224 3.01 -6.07 15.05
CA LEU A 224 4.28 -6.31 15.75
C LEU A 224 4.11 -6.41 17.28
N PRO A 225 3.34 -5.53 17.95
CA PRO A 225 3.04 -5.69 19.39
C PRO A 225 2.27 -6.97 19.68
N VAL A 226 1.27 -7.31 18.85
CA VAL A 226 0.50 -8.57 18.98
C VAL A 226 1.44 -9.77 18.89
N LEU A 227 2.33 -9.80 17.89
CA LEU A 227 3.28 -10.90 17.70
C LEU A 227 4.32 -10.96 18.84
N PHE A 228 4.75 -9.81 19.36
CA PHE A 228 5.62 -9.72 20.52
C PHE A 228 4.94 -10.30 21.77
N ALA A 229 3.70 -9.93 22.05
CA ALA A 229 2.92 -10.49 23.16
C ALA A 229 2.75 -12.01 23.02
N LEU A 230 2.40 -12.48 21.82
CA LEU A 230 2.25 -13.91 21.52
C LEU A 230 3.57 -14.70 21.64
N SER A 231 4.72 -14.04 21.51
CA SER A 231 6.03 -14.68 21.62
C SER A 231 6.28 -15.29 23.00
N SER A 232 5.59 -14.82 24.05
CA SER A 232 5.64 -15.41 25.39
C SER A 232 5.14 -16.85 25.45
N ASN A 233 4.30 -17.26 24.49
CA ASN A 233 3.76 -18.62 24.39
C ASN A 233 4.73 -19.61 23.71
N VAL A 234 5.85 -19.12 23.16
CA VAL A 234 6.82 -19.93 22.41
C VAL A 234 8.12 -20.01 23.19
N THR A 235 8.52 -21.22 23.59
CA THR A 235 9.67 -21.40 24.49
C THR A 235 11.01 -21.44 23.77
N GLU A 236 11.04 -21.94 22.53
CA GLU A 236 12.28 -22.07 21.75
C GLU A 236 12.00 -22.11 20.25
N LEU A 237 12.97 -21.63 19.46
CA LEU A 237 12.98 -21.80 18.01
C LEU A 237 13.68 -23.12 17.63
N PRO A 238 13.26 -23.80 16.55
CA PRO A 238 14.02 -24.91 16.02
C PRO A 238 15.44 -24.44 15.66
N ILE A 239 16.45 -25.23 16.00
CA ILE A 239 17.89 -25.00 15.71
C ILE A 239 18.53 -23.88 16.55
N VAL A 240 17.86 -22.75 16.78
CA VAL A 240 18.41 -21.59 17.51
C VAL A 240 18.25 -21.74 19.03
N GLY A 241 17.23 -22.45 19.51
CA GLY A 241 16.95 -22.61 20.93
C GLY A 241 16.15 -21.43 21.52
N ALA A 242 16.25 -21.25 22.85
CA ALA A 242 15.52 -20.22 23.57
C ALA A 242 16.12 -18.83 23.35
N ILE A 243 15.34 -17.91 22.81
CA ILE A 243 15.71 -16.50 22.64
C ILE A 243 14.57 -15.60 23.14
N PRO A 244 14.85 -14.34 23.54
CA PRO A 244 13.78 -13.38 23.83
C PRO A 244 12.93 -13.10 22.58
N ALA A 245 11.61 -13.09 22.75
CA ALA A 245 10.64 -12.80 21.69
C ALA A 245 10.89 -13.57 20.36
N PRO A 246 10.83 -14.92 20.38
CA PRO A 246 11.24 -15.74 19.26
C PRO A 246 10.44 -15.47 17.97
N LEU A 247 9.12 -15.30 18.06
CA LEU A 247 8.28 -15.05 16.89
C LEU A 247 8.55 -13.67 16.28
N PHE A 248 8.69 -12.65 17.12
CA PHE A 248 9.02 -11.29 16.68
C PHE A 248 10.35 -11.27 15.93
N THR A 249 11.39 -11.88 16.50
CA THR A 249 12.72 -11.95 15.89
C THR A 249 12.69 -12.75 14.59
N ALA A 250 12.03 -13.90 14.57
CA ALA A 250 11.91 -14.73 13.38
C ALA A 250 11.17 -14.03 12.24
N ALA A 251 10.09 -13.29 12.55
CA ALA A 251 9.35 -12.52 11.56
C ALA A 251 10.24 -11.48 10.89
N ILE A 252 10.96 -10.67 11.68
CA ILE A 252 11.84 -9.63 11.13
C ILE A 252 12.93 -10.24 10.25
N VAL A 253 13.62 -11.28 10.73
CA VAL A 253 14.72 -11.92 9.98
C VAL A 253 14.21 -12.54 8.69
N TRP A 254 13.10 -13.28 8.74
CA TRP A 254 12.52 -13.93 7.57
C TRP A 254 12.00 -12.94 6.53
N SER A 255 11.34 -11.88 6.99
CA SER A 255 10.85 -10.82 6.13
C SER A 255 11.99 -10.03 5.48
N LEU A 256 13.03 -9.69 6.24
CA LEU A 256 14.22 -9.02 5.69
C LEU A 256 14.93 -9.91 4.66
N PHE A 257 15.09 -11.20 4.98
CA PHE A 257 15.64 -12.19 4.06
C PHE A 257 14.87 -12.23 2.74
N GLY A 258 13.54 -12.34 2.80
CA GLY A 258 12.68 -12.35 1.62
C GLY A 258 12.81 -11.10 0.77
N THR A 259 12.76 -9.93 1.40
CA THR A 259 12.91 -8.64 0.72
C THR A 259 14.27 -8.52 0.02
N VAL A 260 15.36 -8.90 0.72
CA VAL A 260 16.71 -8.88 0.15
C VAL A 260 16.84 -9.89 -0.99
N LEU A 261 16.36 -11.12 -0.81
CA LEU A 261 16.39 -12.17 -1.83
C LEU A 261 15.72 -11.68 -3.12
N LEU A 262 14.49 -11.17 -3.02
CA LEU A 262 13.73 -10.75 -4.19
C LEU A 262 14.27 -9.47 -4.81
N ALA A 263 14.81 -8.54 -4.01
CA ALA A 263 15.50 -7.36 -4.52
C ALA A 263 16.76 -7.74 -5.32
N VAL A 264 17.60 -8.65 -4.81
CA VAL A 264 18.81 -9.10 -5.50
C VAL A 264 18.47 -9.83 -6.80
N VAL A 265 17.46 -10.71 -6.78
CA VAL A 265 17.03 -11.46 -7.96
C VAL A 265 16.37 -10.52 -9.00
N GLY A 266 15.61 -9.51 -8.55
CA GLY A 266 14.89 -8.56 -9.40
C GLY A 266 15.71 -7.36 -9.92
N ILE A 267 16.95 -7.15 -9.44
CA ILE A 267 17.72 -5.91 -9.66
C ILE A 267 17.92 -5.53 -11.14
N LYS A 268 17.97 -6.52 -12.03
CA LYS A 268 18.17 -6.30 -13.48
C LYS A 268 16.88 -5.98 -14.25
N LEU A 269 15.71 -6.32 -13.72
CA LEU A 269 14.43 -6.18 -14.43
C LEU A 269 14.15 -4.74 -14.90
N PRO A 270 14.35 -3.68 -14.09
CA PRO A 270 14.05 -2.31 -14.52
C PRO A 270 14.93 -1.84 -15.69
N GLY A 271 16.20 -2.26 -15.69
CA GLY A 271 17.12 -1.96 -16.78
C GLY A 271 16.74 -2.66 -18.07
N LEU A 272 16.25 -3.90 -17.98
CA LEU A 272 15.76 -4.65 -19.14
C LEU A 272 14.45 -4.08 -19.67
N GLU A 273 13.50 -3.73 -18.80
CA GLU A 273 12.25 -3.06 -19.20
C GLU A 273 12.51 -1.74 -19.92
N PHE A 274 13.46 -0.95 -19.42
CA PHE A 274 13.86 0.29 -20.10
C PHE A 274 14.45 0.01 -21.49
N HIS A 275 15.27 -1.04 -21.62
CA HIS A 275 15.83 -1.42 -22.92
C HIS A 275 14.76 -1.92 -23.89
N ASN A 276 13.78 -2.68 -23.40
CA ASN A 276 12.60 -3.13 -24.16
C ASN A 276 11.79 -1.93 -24.67
N GLN A 277 11.46 -0.97 -23.79
CA GLN A 277 10.76 0.25 -24.18
C GLN A 277 11.50 1.02 -25.27
N ARG A 278 12.84 1.06 -25.22
CA ARG A 278 13.65 1.74 -26.24
C ARG A 278 13.58 1.06 -27.61
N VAL A 279 13.71 -0.26 -27.67
CA VAL A 279 13.64 -1.00 -28.95
C VAL A 279 12.24 -1.02 -29.53
N GLU A 280 11.20 -1.07 -28.69
CA GLU A 280 9.81 -0.92 -29.13
C GLU A 280 9.52 0.47 -29.65
N ALA A 281 10.02 1.52 -28.99
CA ALA A 281 9.86 2.89 -29.46
C ALA A 281 10.52 3.09 -30.83
N ALA A 282 11.70 2.51 -31.06
CA ALA A 282 12.36 2.55 -32.36
C ALA A 282 11.54 1.85 -33.45
N TYR A 283 11.00 0.66 -33.15
CA TYR A 283 10.12 -0.08 -34.07
C TYR A 283 8.83 0.70 -34.37
N ARG A 284 8.15 1.23 -33.33
CA ARG A 284 6.94 2.03 -33.48
C ARG A 284 7.19 3.29 -34.31
N LYS A 285 8.30 3.98 -34.06
CA LYS A 285 8.67 5.19 -34.80
C LYS A 285 8.85 4.92 -36.29
N GLU A 286 9.47 3.79 -36.64
CA GLU A 286 9.62 3.41 -38.06
C GLU A 286 8.28 3.11 -38.71
N LEU A 287 7.35 2.47 -38.00
CA LEU A 287 5.99 2.24 -38.49
C LEU A 287 5.22 3.55 -38.71
N VAL A 288 5.28 4.49 -37.78
CA VAL A 288 4.64 5.82 -37.93
C VAL A 288 5.20 6.55 -39.15
N TYR A 289 6.52 6.50 -39.37
CA TYR A 289 7.09 7.05 -40.61
C TYR A 289 6.61 6.35 -41.87
N GLY A 290 6.29 5.05 -41.81
CA GLY A 290 5.67 4.33 -42.91
C GLY A 290 4.22 4.74 -43.20
N GLU A 291 3.50 5.28 -42.20
CA GLU A 291 2.16 5.84 -42.40
C GLU A 291 2.22 7.17 -43.18
N ASP A 292 3.21 8.01 -42.87
CA ASP A 292 3.36 9.33 -43.48
C ASP A 292 4.13 9.32 -44.81
N TYR A 293 4.99 8.32 -45.04
CA TYR A 293 5.91 8.28 -46.17
C TYR A 293 6.05 6.87 -46.80
N GLU A 294 5.67 6.73 -48.08
CA GLU A 294 5.68 5.45 -48.81
C GLU A 294 7.07 4.79 -48.93
N HIS A 295 8.16 5.54 -48.79
CA HIS A 295 9.53 5.03 -48.92
C HIS A 295 10.14 4.53 -47.58
N ARG A 296 9.42 4.69 -46.47
CA ARG A 296 9.81 4.29 -45.11
C ARG A 296 9.20 2.93 -44.77
N ALA A 297 9.53 2.39 -43.58
CA ALA A 297 9.00 1.10 -43.11
C ALA A 297 9.24 -0.07 -44.08
N GLN A 298 10.40 -0.07 -44.75
CA GLN A 298 10.77 -1.13 -45.68
C GLN A 298 10.85 -2.49 -44.95
N PRO A 299 10.46 -3.61 -45.60
CA PRO A 299 10.41 -4.92 -44.96
C PRO A 299 11.72 -5.35 -44.27
N ALA A 300 12.88 -5.02 -44.86
CA ALA A 300 14.19 -5.33 -44.29
C ALA A 300 14.46 -4.59 -42.97
N THR A 301 14.19 -3.28 -42.95
CA THR A 301 14.35 -2.42 -41.76
C THR A 301 13.41 -2.84 -40.63
N LEU A 302 12.14 -3.13 -40.96
CA LEU A 302 11.17 -3.62 -39.98
C LEU A 302 11.58 -4.98 -39.39
N ALA A 303 12.07 -5.90 -40.24
CA ALA A 303 12.55 -7.20 -39.79
C ALA A 303 13.75 -7.08 -38.84
N GLU A 304 14.70 -6.18 -39.13
CA GLU A 304 15.83 -5.89 -38.27
C GLU A 304 15.39 -5.31 -36.93
N LEU A 305 14.58 -4.25 -36.93
CA LEU A 305 14.06 -3.61 -35.73
C LEU A 305 13.26 -4.60 -34.86
N PHE A 306 12.40 -5.40 -35.48
CA PHE A 306 11.64 -6.42 -34.75
C PHE A 306 12.53 -7.55 -34.22
N SER A 307 13.66 -7.87 -34.88
CA SER A 307 14.64 -8.80 -34.35
C SER A 307 15.27 -8.31 -33.04
N HIS A 308 15.51 -6.99 -32.92
CA HIS A 308 15.98 -6.37 -31.68
C HIS A 308 14.92 -6.43 -30.58
N VAL A 309 13.65 -6.20 -30.92
CA VAL A 309 12.51 -6.38 -30.00
C VAL A 309 12.50 -7.82 -29.47
N ARG A 310 12.51 -8.81 -30.37
CA ARG A 310 12.51 -10.24 -30.00
C ARG A 310 13.66 -10.60 -29.06
N ARG A 311 14.91 -10.24 -29.39
CA ARG A 311 16.09 -10.59 -28.57
C ARG A 311 15.99 -10.02 -27.15
N ASN A 312 15.50 -8.79 -27.03
CA ASN A 312 15.35 -8.13 -25.74
C ASN A 312 14.21 -8.74 -24.91
N TYR A 313 13.07 -9.07 -25.54
CA TYR A 313 12.00 -9.81 -24.89
C TYR A 313 12.43 -11.19 -24.40
N PHE A 314 13.17 -11.97 -25.19
CA PHE A 314 13.68 -13.27 -24.70
C PHE A 314 14.61 -13.12 -23.49
N ARG A 315 15.46 -12.10 -23.47
CA ARG A 315 16.30 -11.80 -22.30
C ARG A 315 15.43 -11.42 -21.09
N LEU A 316 14.43 -10.57 -21.28
CA LEU A 316 13.48 -10.18 -20.24
C LEU A 316 12.71 -11.40 -19.69
N TYR A 317 12.19 -12.26 -20.56
CA TYR A 317 11.47 -13.48 -20.19
C TYR A 317 12.32 -14.42 -19.34
N PHE A 318 13.60 -14.61 -19.70
CA PHE A 318 14.51 -15.41 -18.89
C PHE A 318 14.70 -14.81 -17.48
N HIS A 319 14.73 -13.48 -17.36
CA HIS A 319 14.85 -12.82 -16.06
C HIS A 319 13.58 -12.94 -15.22
N TYR A 320 12.41 -12.85 -15.85
CA TYR A 320 11.14 -13.14 -15.18
C TYR A 320 11.00 -14.61 -14.78
N LEU A 321 11.53 -15.55 -15.58
CA LEU A 321 11.45 -16.98 -15.26
C LEU A 321 12.07 -17.28 -13.90
N TYR A 322 13.33 -16.91 -13.69
CA TYR A 322 13.98 -17.16 -12.41
C TYR A 322 13.42 -16.25 -11.30
N PHE A 323 13.06 -14.99 -11.60
CA PHE A 323 12.43 -14.11 -10.61
C PHE A 323 11.13 -14.71 -10.07
N ASN A 324 10.27 -15.20 -10.96
CA ASN A 324 9.02 -15.86 -10.59
C ASN A 324 9.26 -17.18 -9.85
N LEU A 325 10.32 -17.92 -10.19
CA LEU A 325 10.72 -19.12 -9.44
C LEU A 325 11.09 -18.77 -7.99
N PHE A 326 12.02 -17.84 -7.78
CA PHE A 326 12.43 -17.42 -6.43
C PHE A 326 11.27 -16.80 -5.65
N ARG A 327 10.46 -15.95 -6.29
CA ARG A 327 9.24 -15.39 -5.70
C ARG A 327 8.27 -16.48 -5.28
N GLY A 328 7.99 -17.44 -6.16
CA GLY A 328 7.09 -18.56 -5.88
C GLY A 328 7.59 -19.43 -4.73
N VAL A 329 8.86 -19.82 -4.75
CA VAL A 329 9.48 -20.61 -3.68
C VAL A 329 9.42 -19.86 -2.34
N TYR A 330 9.75 -18.57 -2.32
CA TYR A 330 9.70 -17.78 -1.10
C TYR A 330 8.28 -17.68 -0.53
N LEU A 331 7.26 -17.39 -1.36
CA LEU A 331 5.87 -17.31 -0.90
C LEU A 331 5.34 -18.65 -0.40
N GLN A 332 5.74 -19.77 -1.01
CA GLN A 332 5.37 -21.10 -0.51
C GLN A 332 6.10 -21.45 0.78
N ALA A 333 7.38 -21.09 0.89
CA ALA A 333 8.14 -21.25 2.12
C ALA A 333 7.56 -20.42 3.26
N ASP A 334 7.12 -19.18 2.99
CA ASP A 334 6.49 -18.28 3.97
C ASP A 334 5.24 -18.92 4.61
N ASN A 335 4.39 -19.58 3.82
CA ASN A 335 3.21 -20.30 4.31
C ASN A 335 3.56 -21.42 5.32
N LEU A 336 4.74 -22.04 5.19
CA LEU A 336 5.17 -23.15 6.05
C LEU A 336 6.14 -22.71 7.15
N PHE A 337 6.83 -21.59 6.97
CA PHE A 337 7.90 -21.13 7.86
C PHE A 337 7.41 -20.92 9.29
N THR A 338 6.26 -20.29 9.46
CA THR A 338 5.66 -20.07 10.78
C THR A 338 5.30 -21.39 11.46
N TYR A 339 4.74 -22.36 10.71
CA TYR A 339 4.49 -23.70 11.25
C TYR A 339 5.78 -24.39 11.67
N PHE A 340 6.81 -24.35 10.81
CA PHE A 340 8.11 -24.94 11.08
C PHE A 340 8.71 -24.44 12.41
N ILE A 341 8.63 -23.12 12.65
CA ILE A 341 9.05 -22.52 13.91
C ILE A 341 8.23 -22.99 15.11
N LEU A 342 6.93 -23.17 14.93
CA LEU A 342 6.03 -23.56 16.01
C LEU A 342 6.10 -25.04 16.36
N VAL A 343 6.65 -25.91 15.49
CA VAL A 343 6.67 -27.38 15.69
C VAL A 343 7.13 -27.79 17.10
N PRO A 344 8.27 -27.33 17.64
CA PRO A 344 8.71 -27.76 18.98
C PRO A 344 7.70 -27.40 20.08
N THR A 345 7.08 -26.22 19.98
CA THR A 345 6.09 -25.73 20.96
C THR A 345 4.76 -26.47 20.83
N ILE A 346 4.34 -26.79 19.61
CA ILE A 346 3.13 -27.58 19.30
C ILE A 346 3.29 -29.02 19.81
N VAL A 347 4.41 -29.67 19.50
CA VAL A 347 4.67 -31.06 19.91
C VAL A 347 4.80 -31.18 21.43
N ALA A 348 5.32 -30.14 22.10
CA ALA A 348 5.36 -30.05 23.55
C ALA A 348 3.99 -29.72 24.20
N ALA A 349 2.93 -29.57 23.41
CA ALA A 349 1.56 -29.25 23.85
C ALA A 349 1.48 -27.99 24.74
N LYS A 350 2.35 -26.99 24.52
CA LYS A 350 2.39 -25.76 25.33
C LYS A 350 1.39 -24.69 24.87
N ILE A 351 0.88 -24.82 23.66
CA ILE A 351 -0.05 -23.86 23.05
C ILE A 351 -1.25 -24.60 22.48
N THR A 352 -2.39 -23.94 22.50
CA THR A 352 -3.63 -24.42 21.90
C THR A 352 -3.68 -24.10 20.40
N TYR A 353 -4.57 -24.78 19.68
CA TYR A 353 -4.81 -24.56 18.26
C TYR A 353 -5.27 -23.13 17.97
N GLY A 354 -6.06 -22.52 18.85
CA GLY A 354 -6.44 -21.11 18.72
C GLY A 354 -5.24 -20.16 18.76
N ILE A 355 -4.30 -20.38 19.69
CA ILE A 355 -3.05 -19.60 19.75
C ILE A 355 -2.23 -19.81 18.47
N VAL A 356 -2.14 -21.05 17.96
CA VAL A 356 -1.47 -21.33 16.68
C VAL A 356 -2.12 -20.52 15.55
N GLN A 357 -3.44 -20.52 15.41
CA GLN A 357 -4.16 -19.75 14.39
C GLN A 357 -3.91 -18.24 14.51
N GLN A 358 -3.86 -17.73 15.74
CA GLN A 358 -3.58 -16.34 16.02
C GLN A 358 -2.16 -15.96 15.60
N ILE A 359 -1.16 -16.78 15.95
CA ILE A 359 0.24 -16.58 15.56
C ILE A 359 0.40 -16.63 14.04
N LEU A 360 -0.16 -17.64 13.37
CA LEU A 360 -0.07 -17.79 11.91
C LEU A 360 -0.60 -16.56 11.18
N THR A 361 -1.74 -16.04 11.63
CA THR A 361 -2.36 -14.86 11.04
C THR A 361 -1.52 -13.61 11.32
N ALA A 362 -1.09 -13.39 12.57
CA ALA A 362 -0.29 -12.21 12.93
C ALA A 362 1.07 -12.19 12.22
N PHE A 363 1.75 -13.35 12.17
CA PHE A 363 3.01 -13.50 11.44
C PHE A 363 2.82 -13.23 9.95
N GLY A 364 1.76 -13.77 9.34
CA GLY A 364 1.46 -13.54 7.92
C GLY A 364 1.22 -12.06 7.60
N GLN A 365 0.53 -11.32 8.47
CA GLN A 365 0.33 -9.87 8.34
C GLN A 365 1.65 -9.10 8.39
N VAL A 366 2.53 -9.43 9.34
CA VAL A 366 3.87 -8.84 9.44
C VAL A 366 4.72 -9.17 8.20
N SER A 367 4.75 -10.44 7.80
CA SER A 367 5.54 -10.90 6.65
C SER A 367 5.09 -10.22 5.35
N SER A 368 3.78 -10.21 5.07
CA SER A 368 3.21 -9.54 3.90
C SER A 368 3.53 -8.04 3.87
N SER A 369 3.48 -7.36 5.02
CA SER A 369 3.75 -5.92 5.12
C SER A 369 5.20 -5.58 4.75
N PHE A 370 6.18 -6.35 5.22
CA PHE A 370 7.57 -6.18 4.81
C PHE A 370 7.81 -6.49 3.33
N GLN A 371 7.02 -7.39 2.75
CA GLN A 371 7.10 -7.74 1.33
C GLN A 371 6.43 -6.70 0.40
N TYR A 372 5.86 -5.61 0.93
CA TYR A 372 5.18 -4.56 0.17
C TYR A 372 5.94 -4.12 -1.09
N LEU A 373 7.23 -3.80 -0.97
CA LEU A 373 8.03 -3.28 -2.09
C LEU A 373 8.14 -4.28 -3.23
N VAL A 374 8.26 -5.56 -2.88
CA VAL A 374 8.36 -6.64 -3.86
C VAL A 374 7.02 -6.92 -4.52
N ASN A 375 5.95 -6.96 -3.72
CA ASN A 375 4.59 -7.16 -4.22
C ASN A 375 4.13 -6.02 -5.14
N SER A 376 4.63 -4.81 -4.91
CA SER A 376 4.32 -3.60 -5.68
C SER A 376 5.28 -3.35 -6.85
N TRP A 377 6.25 -4.23 -7.08
CA TRP A 377 7.37 -3.97 -7.99
C TRP A 377 6.94 -3.61 -9.42
N THR A 378 6.08 -4.44 -10.03
CA THR A 378 5.57 -4.22 -11.40
C THR A 378 4.81 -2.91 -11.50
N THR A 379 3.98 -2.61 -10.50
CA THR A 379 3.20 -1.38 -10.39
C THR A 379 4.10 -0.14 -10.25
N ILE A 380 5.19 -0.24 -9.48
CA ILE A 380 6.19 0.83 -9.33
C ILE A 380 6.88 1.09 -10.68
N ILE A 381 7.23 0.05 -11.43
CA ILE A 381 7.84 0.21 -12.77
C ILE A 381 6.87 0.92 -13.72
N GLU A 382 5.59 0.53 -13.72
CA GLU A 382 4.57 1.22 -14.52
C GLU A 382 4.45 2.70 -14.14
N LEU A 383 4.41 3.00 -12.84
CA LEU A 383 4.39 4.37 -12.34
C LEU A 383 5.59 5.17 -12.83
N LEU A 384 6.80 4.61 -12.73
CA LEU A 384 8.03 5.28 -13.16
C LEU A 384 8.01 5.59 -14.67
N SER A 385 7.43 4.70 -15.48
CA SER A 385 7.26 4.90 -16.92
C SER A 385 6.31 6.07 -17.21
N ILE A 386 5.14 6.09 -16.57
CA ILE A 386 4.15 7.17 -16.71
C ILE A 386 4.72 8.50 -16.19
N TYR A 387 5.38 8.47 -15.03
CA TYR A 387 6.01 9.64 -14.43
C TYR A 387 7.04 10.27 -15.38
N LYS A 388 7.89 9.47 -16.02
CA LYS A 388 8.87 9.96 -17.00
C LYS A 388 8.18 10.64 -18.18
N ARG A 389 7.10 10.05 -18.72
CA ARG A 389 6.33 10.65 -19.84
C ARG A 389 5.67 11.97 -19.45
N LEU A 390 5.00 12.02 -18.30
CA LEU A 390 4.35 13.24 -17.80
C LEU A 390 5.38 14.31 -17.44
N LYS A 391 6.50 13.96 -16.81
CA LYS A 391 7.58 14.91 -16.52
C LYS A 391 8.20 15.48 -17.80
N GLY A 392 8.46 14.64 -18.80
CA GLY A 392 8.91 15.11 -20.11
C GLY A 392 7.91 16.05 -20.78
N PHE A 393 6.62 15.77 -20.62
CA PHE A 393 5.54 16.66 -21.07
C PHE A 393 5.57 18.02 -20.35
N GLU A 394 5.75 18.04 -19.03
CA GLU A 394 5.86 19.28 -18.24
C GLU A 394 7.11 20.10 -18.57
N VAL A 395 8.25 19.46 -18.84
CA VAL A 395 9.47 20.15 -19.25
C VAL A 395 9.26 20.85 -20.59
N ALA A 396 8.67 20.16 -21.57
CA ALA A 396 8.38 20.76 -22.88
C ALA A 396 7.42 21.96 -22.79
N ILE A 397 6.44 21.92 -21.87
CA ILE A 397 5.57 23.06 -21.56
C ILE A 397 6.40 24.24 -21.03
N ALA A 398 7.26 23.99 -20.03
CA ALA A 398 8.03 25.05 -19.39
C ALA A 398 9.02 25.71 -20.36
N GLU A 399 9.67 24.93 -21.23
CA GLU A 399 10.56 25.45 -22.27
C GLU A 399 9.84 26.38 -23.24
N ARG A 400 8.61 26.04 -23.65
CA ARG A 400 7.81 26.91 -24.52
C ARG A 400 7.28 28.14 -23.83
N GLU A 401 6.82 28.02 -22.59
CA GLU A 401 6.39 29.18 -21.80
C GLU A 401 7.55 30.17 -21.61
N ALA A 402 8.77 29.67 -21.37
CA ALA A 402 9.98 30.48 -21.29
C ALA A 402 10.32 31.15 -22.63
N ALA A 403 10.27 30.41 -23.74
CA ALA A 403 10.53 30.96 -25.07
C ALA A 403 9.53 32.07 -25.46
N ALA A 404 8.23 31.88 -25.16
CA ALA A 404 7.20 32.88 -25.40
C ALA A 404 7.40 34.14 -24.54
N ALA A 405 7.83 33.99 -23.28
CA ALA A 405 8.11 35.11 -22.39
C ALA A 405 9.28 35.99 -22.89
N VAL A 406 10.32 35.35 -23.44
CA VAL A 406 11.47 36.06 -24.05
C VAL A 406 11.03 36.86 -25.28
N GLN A 407 10.25 36.27 -26.19
CA GLN A 407 9.72 36.99 -27.37
C GLN A 407 8.87 38.21 -26.99
N VAL A 408 8.03 38.10 -25.95
CA VAL A 408 7.23 39.25 -25.48
C VAL A 408 8.10 40.35 -24.89
N SER A 409 9.22 40.01 -24.23
CA SER A 409 10.16 41.00 -23.71
C SER A 409 10.96 41.72 -24.80
N GLU A 410 11.36 41.01 -25.85
CA GLU A 410 12.07 41.57 -27.01
C GLU A 410 11.16 42.43 -27.89
N THR A 411 9.86 42.13 -27.95
CA THR A 411 8.88 42.94 -28.73
C THR A 411 8.46 44.23 -27.99
N ARG A 412 8.75 44.33 -26.68
CA ARG A 412 8.43 45.51 -25.85
C ARG A 412 9.62 46.43 -25.60
N ALA A 413 10.84 45.98 -25.90
CA ALA A 413 12.06 46.77 -25.93
C ALA A 413 12.22 47.39 -27.32
#